data_AF-A0A2M6ZKF5-F1
#
_entry.id   AF-A0A2M6ZKF5-F1
#
_cell.length_a   1.000
_cell.length_b   1.000
_cell.length_c   1.000
_cell.angle_alpha   90.00
_cell.angle_beta   90.00
_cell.angle_gamma   90.00
#
_symmetry.space_group_name_H-M   'P 1'
#
loop_
_entity.id
_entity.type
_entity.pdbx_description
1 polymer ?
#
loop_
_entity_poly.entity_id
_entity_poly.type
_entity_poly.pdbx_seq_one_letter_code
_entity_poly.pdbx_strand_id
1 'polypeptide(L)'
;LVQGGRLWGIYEHHTGLLSPEKLWDHLARFQQGRLTNTEVFDDQGHGCAYAPDFTAKGSCAFTVITGPRRRLAQGWPGVLAAPFGDMMLSGCFGLVAAYLELENYPLNLAGY
;
A
#
# COMPACT_ATOMS: atom_id res chain seq x y z
N LEU A 1 -2.44 0.38 -5.05
CA LEU A 1 -2.46 -0.87 -5.85
C LEU A 1 -1.23 -0.90 -6.75
N VAL A 2 -0.40 -1.92 -6.62
CA VAL A 2 0.83 -2.07 -7.43
C VAL A 2 0.82 -3.46 -8.05
N GLN A 3 1.12 -3.55 -9.35
CA GLN A 3 1.20 -4.80 -10.09
C GLN A 3 2.19 -4.65 -11.24
N GLY A 4 3.13 -5.60 -11.38
CA GLY A 4 4.12 -5.58 -12.46
C GLY A 4 5.00 -4.32 -12.47
N GLY A 5 5.38 -3.80 -11.30
CA GLY A 5 6.15 -2.56 -11.16
C GLY A 5 5.38 -1.27 -11.44
N ARG A 6 4.10 -1.34 -11.80
CA ARG A 6 3.25 -0.17 -12.07
C ARG A 6 2.33 0.15 -10.90
N LEU A 7 2.21 1.44 -10.57
CA LEU A 7 1.19 1.98 -9.66
C LEU A 7 -0.12 2.14 -10.42
N TRP A 8 -1.16 1.43 -9.98
CA TRP A 8 -2.48 1.40 -10.61
C TRP A 8 -3.53 2.22 -9.87
N GLY A 9 -3.28 2.53 -8.60
CA GLY A 9 -4.15 3.37 -7.82
C GLY A 9 -3.54 3.71 -6.49
N ILE A 10 -3.94 4.85 -5.94
CA ILE A 10 -3.53 5.38 -4.66
C ILE A 10 -4.76 5.88 -3.90
N TYR A 11 -4.76 5.67 -2.60
CA TYR A 11 -5.76 6.19 -1.68
C TYR A 11 -5.03 6.62 -0.41
N GLU A 12 -5.42 7.77 0.13
CA GLU A 12 -4.82 8.30 1.35
C GLU A 12 -5.89 8.91 2.26
N HIS A 13 -5.74 8.64 3.56
CA HIS A 13 -6.66 9.09 4.59
C HIS A 13 -5.93 9.29 5.92
N HIS A 14 -6.39 10.26 6.71
CA HIS A 14 -5.92 10.43 8.08
C HIS A 14 -6.31 9.23 8.94
N THR A 15 -5.31 8.53 9.48
CA THR A 15 -5.51 7.37 10.37
C THR A 15 -6.30 7.70 11.64
N GLY A 16 -6.38 8.97 12.05
CA GLY A 16 -7.20 9.40 13.19
C GLY A 16 -8.71 9.39 12.93
N LEU A 17 -9.12 9.31 11.65
CA LEU A 17 -10.52 9.29 11.20
C LEU A 17 -10.97 7.89 10.71
N LEU A 18 -10.11 6.89 10.89
CA LEU A 18 -10.35 5.52 10.48
C LEU A 18 -10.54 4.63 11.71
N SER A 19 -11.61 3.83 11.71
CA SER A 19 -11.69 2.61 12.50
C SER A 19 -11.14 1.43 11.69
N PRO A 20 -10.79 0.29 12.32
CA PRO A 20 -10.41 -0.92 11.60
C PRO A 20 -11.46 -1.34 10.57
N GLU A 21 -12.74 -1.34 10.94
CA GLU A 21 -13.85 -1.77 10.07
C GLU A 21 -13.97 -0.87 8.83
N LYS A 22 -13.87 0.45 9.05
CA LYS A 22 -13.90 1.44 7.96
C LYS A 22 -12.69 1.28 7.04
N LEU A 23 -11.50 1.03 7.59
CA LEU A 23 -10.32 0.74 6.80
C LEU A 23 -10.52 -0.51 5.94
N TRP A 24 -11.06 -1.60 6.49
CA TRP A 24 -11.28 -2.85 5.72
C TRP A 24 -12.28 -2.66 4.59
N ASP A 25 -13.39 -1.95 4.85
CA ASP A 25 -14.36 -1.61 3.81
C ASP A 25 -13.70 -0.77 2.70
N HIS A 26 -12.95 0.27 3.07
CA HIS A 26 -12.22 1.09 2.11
C HIS A 26 -11.24 0.25 1.29
N LEU A 27 -10.44 -0.62 1.92
CA LEU A 27 -9.47 -1.46 1.22
C LEU A 27 -10.15 -2.45 0.26
N ALA A 28 -11.25 -3.08 0.67
CA ALA A 28 -12.00 -4.01 -0.18
C ALA A 28 -12.57 -3.30 -1.42
N ARG A 29 -13.17 -2.12 -1.24
CA ARG A 29 -13.71 -1.33 -2.35
C ARG A 29 -12.61 -0.72 -3.22
N PHE A 30 -11.52 -0.29 -2.62
CA PHE A 30 -10.35 0.24 -3.32
C PHE A 30 -9.73 -0.82 -4.25
N GLN A 31 -9.53 -2.05 -3.77
CA GLN A 31 -9.04 -3.15 -4.59
C GLN A 31 -9.96 -3.48 -5.79
N GLN A 32 -11.25 -3.15 -5.69
CA GLN A 32 -12.24 -3.36 -6.74
C GLN A 32 -12.46 -2.15 -7.64
N GLY A 33 -11.76 -1.03 -7.41
CA GLY A 33 -11.97 0.21 -8.17
C GLY A 33 -13.25 0.96 -7.81
N ARG A 34 -13.83 0.70 -6.63
CA ARG A 34 -15.13 1.22 -6.19
C ARG A 34 -15.04 2.31 -5.12
N LEU A 35 -13.88 2.48 -4.49
CA LEU A 35 -13.63 3.61 -3.58
C LEU A 35 -13.39 4.87 -4.42
N THR A 36 -14.22 5.89 -4.28
CA THR A 36 -14.21 7.13 -5.05
C THR A 36 -13.36 8.21 -4.39
N ASN A 37 -12.92 9.20 -5.18
CA ASN A 37 -12.24 10.37 -4.61
C ASN A 37 -13.15 11.18 -3.69
N THR A 38 -14.38 11.45 -4.15
CA THR A 38 -15.35 12.29 -3.46
C THR A 38 -15.68 11.75 -2.08
N GLU A 39 -15.96 10.45 -1.93
CA GLU A 39 -16.28 9.90 -0.61
C GLU A 39 -15.12 10.03 0.38
N VAL A 40 -13.87 9.83 -0.07
CA VAL A 40 -12.70 9.93 0.80
C VAL A 40 -12.44 11.38 1.18
N PHE A 41 -12.61 12.30 0.22
CA PHE A 41 -12.39 13.72 0.45
C PHE A 41 -13.46 14.32 1.38
N ASP A 42 -14.74 14.00 1.17
CA ASP A 42 -15.85 14.47 2.00
C ASP A 42 -15.77 13.92 3.44
N ASP A 43 -15.10 12.77 3.60
CA ASP A 43 -14.78 12.14 4.88
C ASP A 43 -13.47 12.67 5.51
N GLN A 44 -12.99 13.82 5.02
CA GLN A 44 -11.76 14.50 5.47
C GLN A 44 -10.47 13.68 5.27
N GLY A 45 -10.46 12.78 4.28
CA GLY A 45 -9.25 12.15 3.74
C GLY A 45 -8.60 13.00 2.64
N HIS A 46 -7.48 12.52 2.10
CA HIS A 46 -6.76 13.22 1.03
C HIS A 46 -7.23 12.82 -0.38
N GLY A 47 -7.87 11.66 -0.52
CA GLY A 47 -8.54 11.26 -1.75
C GLY A 47 -8.19 9.85 -2.22
N CYS A 48 -8.70 9.52 -3.40
CA CYS A 48 -8.51 8.24 -4.06
C CYS A 48 -8.46 8.42 -5.57
N ALA A 49 -7.46 7.81 -6.21
CA ALA A 49 -7.27 7.87 -7.66
C ALA A 49 -6.87 6.48 -8.20
N TYR A 50 -7.34 6.19 -9.40
CA TYR A 50 -6.93 5.02 -10.18
C TYR A 50 -6.33 5.49 -11.51
N ALA A 51 -5.45 4.66 -12.08
CA ALA A 51 -5.03 4.86 -13.46
C ALA A 51 -6.26 4.77 -14.40
N PRO A 52 -6.30 5.52 -15.51
CA PRO A 52 -7.46 5.55 -16.41
C PRO A 52 -7.86 4.18 -16.98
N ASP A 53 -6.89 3.29 -17.16
CA ASP A 53 -7.01 1.93 -17.68
C ASP A 53 -7.05 0.86 -16.58
N PHE A 54 -7.20 1.25 -15.31
CA PHE A 54 -7.28 0.30 -14.20
C PHE A 54 -8.51 -0.62 -14.32
N THR A 55 -8.30 -1.93 -14.15
CA THR A 55 -9.38 -2.90 -14.05
C THR A 55 -9.15 -3.82 -12.85
N ALA A 56 -10.23 -4.17 -12.15
CA ALA A 56 -10.16 -5.08 -10.99
C ALA A 56 -9.90 -6.55 -11.37
N LYS A 57 -9.75 -6.88 -12.66
CA LYS A 57 -9.63 -8.26 -13.15
C LYS A 57 -8.28 -8.93 -12.82
N GLY A 58 -7.31 -8.18 -12.28
CA GLY A 58 -6.00 -8.67 -11.84
C GLY A 58 -5.68 -8.24 -10.40
N SER A 59 -6.54 -8.59 -9.44
CA SER A 59 -6.39 -8.20 -8.03
C SER A 59 -4.96 -8.38 -7.51
N CYS A 60 -4.46 -7.41 -6.74
CA CYS A 60 -3.19 -7.55 -6.03
C CYS A 60 -3.21 -8.86 -5.21
N ALA A 61 -2.21 -9.73 -5.44
CA ALA A 61 -2.19 -11.08 -4.87
C ALA A 61 -2.15 -11.11 -3.33
N PHE A 62 -1.60 -10.06 -2.71
CA PHE A 62 -1.53 -9.91 -1.26
C PHE A 62 -1.41 -8.44 -0.88
N THR A 63 -1.64 -8.15 0.40
CA THR A 63 -1.42 -6.83 1.00
C THR A 63 -0.15 -6.84 1.84
N VAL A 64 0.72 -5.87 1.62
CA VAL A 64 1.86 -5.58 2.50
C VAL A 64 1.48 -4.43 3.42
N ILE A 65 1.68 -4.63 4.72
CA ILE A 65 1.36 -3.65 5.75
C ILE A 65 2.67 -3.14 6.35
N THR A 66 2.83 -1.82 6.36
CA THR A 66 3.97 -1.12 6.96
C THR A 66 3.50 0.05 7.84
N GLY A 67 4.41 0.60 8.65
CA GLY A 67 4.21 1.82 9.41
C GLY A 67 3.89 1.64 10.90
N PRO A 68 3.93 2.75 11.66
CA PRO A 68 3.87 2.71 13.12
C PRO A 68 2.47 2.38 13.64
N ARG A 69 1.42 2.76 12.88
CA ARG A 69 0.00 2.52 13.20
C ARG A 69 -0.58 1.25 12.58
N ARG A 70 0.24 0.28 12.18
CA ARG A 70 -0.17 -1.00 11.56
C ARG A 70 -1.26 -1.79 12.30
N ARG A 71 -1.40 -1.60 13.62
CA ARG A 71 -2.47 -2.22 14.42
C ARG A 71 -3.87 -1.83 13.92
N LEU A 72 -4.02 -0.68 13.27
CA LEU A 72 -5.28 -0.29 12.62
C LEU A 72 -5.73 -1.29 11.54
N ALA A 73 -4.78 -1.98 10.90
CA ALA A 73 -5.03 -3.01 9.90
C ALA A 73 -5.07 -4.43 10.49
N GLN A 74 -5.03 -4.59 11.81
CA GLN A 74 -5.13 -5.90 12.45
C GLN A 74 -6.43 -6.60 12.01
N GLY A 75 -6.37 -7.87 11.60
CA GLY A 75 -7.53 -8.61 11.10
C GLY A 75 -7.75 -8.53 9.59
N TRP A 76 -7.16 -7.55 8.90
CA TRP A 76 -7.10 -7.54 7.43
C TRP A 76 -6.10 -8.58 6.91
N PRO A 77 -6.40 -9.34 5.84
CA PRO A 77 -5.45 -10.28 5.25
C PRO A 77 -4.25 -9.56 4.65
N GLY A 78 -3.09 -9.68 5.30
CA GLY A 78 -1.85 -9.09 4.84
C GLY A 78 -0.63 -9.56 5.63
N VAL A 79 0.55 -9.24 5.10
CA VAL A 79 1.84 -9.54 5.74
C VAL A 79 2.47 -8.25 6.24
N LEU A 80 3.08 -8.31 7.42
CA LEU A 80 3.85 -7.22 7.98
C LEU A 80 5.22 -7.15 7.29
N ALA A 81 5.54 -6.03 6.63
CA ALA A 81 6.88 -5.83 6.07
C ALA A 81 7.85 -5.35 7.15
N ALA A 82 8.79 -6.20 7.55
CA ALA A 82 9.90 -5.84 8.42
C ALA A 82 11.24 -6.26 7.79
N PRO A 83 11.62 -5.69 6.63
CA PRO A 83 12.90 -5.98 5.99
C PRO A 83 14.04 -5.71 6.97
N PHE A 84 14.98 -6.66 7.07
CA PHE A 84 16.10 -6.61 8.03
C PHE A 84 15.65 -6.45 9.51
N GLY A 85 14.42 -6.85 9.83
CA GLY A 85 13.86 -6.77 11.18
C GLY A 85 13.24 -5.42 11.55
N ASP A 86 13.33 -4.38 10.71
CA ASP A 86 12.77 -3.05 11.00
C ASP A 86 11.77 -2.58 9.93
N MET A 87 10.50 -2.61 10.31
CA MET A 87 9.40 -2.12 9.49
C MET A 87 9.47 -0.61 9.22
N MET A 88 9.96 0.18 10.16
CA MET A 88 9.98 1.64 10.03
C MET A 88 10.98 2.10 8.97
N LEU A 89 11.92 1.23 8.60
CA LEU A 89 12.90 1.46 7.55
C LEU A 89 12.50 0.87 6.19
N SER A 90 11.32 0.23 6.06
CA SER A 90 10.91 -0.42 4.82
C SER A 90 10.93 0.52 3.61
N GLY A 91 10.54 1.79 3.80
CA GLY A 91 10.60 2.81 2.76
C GLY A 91 12.03 3.20 2.39
N CYS A 92 12.90 3.41 3.38
CA CYS A 92 14.31 3.73 3.17
C CYS A 92 15.04 2.61 2.42
N PHE A 93 14.85 1.35 2.84
CA PHE A 93 15.41 0.20 2.14
C PHE A 93 14.88 0.09 0.71
N GLY A 94 13.59 0.36 0.49
CA GLY A 94 13.01 0.40 -0.85
C GLY A 94 13.65 1.44 -1.76
N LEU A 95 13.92 2.65 -1.26
CA LEU A 95 14.60 3.71 -2.02
C LEU A 95 16.05 3.33 -2.37
N VAL A 96 16.80 2.77 -1.41
CA VAL A 96 18.17 2.30 -1.66
C VAL A 96 18.17 1.16 -2.67
N ALA A 97 17.26 0.19 -2.53
CA ALA A 97 17.14 -0.92 -3.47
C ALA A 97 16.83 -0.42 -4.89
N ALA A 98 15.87 0.50 -5.03
CA ALA A 98 15.53 1.10 -6.32
C ALA A 98 16.73 1.83 -6.95
N TYR A 99 17.51 2.58 -6.15
CA TYR A 99 18.72 3.24 -6.63
C TYR A 99 19.78 2.23 -7.11
N LEU A 100 20.05 1.19 -6.33
CA LEU A 100 21.03 0.16 -6.71
C LEU A 100 20.62 -0.60 -7.97
N GLU A 101 19.33 -0.89 -8.14
CA GLU A 101 18.78 -1.50 -9.36
C GLU A 101 18.98 -0.59 -10.59
N LEU A 102 18.71 0.71 -10.47
CA LEU A 102 18.91 1.70 -11.54
C LEU A 102 20.38 1.80 -11.98
N GLU A 103 21.31 1.69 -11.04
CA GLU A 103 22.76 1.75 -11.28
C GLU A 103 23.37 0.38 -11.64
N ASN A 104 22.56 -0.66 -11.80
CA ASN A 104 22.98 -2.04 -12.10
C ASN A 104 23.95 -2.64 -11.07
N TYR A 105 23.86 -2.22 -9.80
CA TYR A 105 24.56 -2.89 -8.71
C TYR A 105 23.84 -4.20 -8.34
N PRO A 106 24.58 -5.29 -8.05
CA PRO A 106 23.96 -6.55 -7.66
C PRO A 106 23.26 -6.42 -6.30
N LEU A 107 21.95 -6.64 -6.27
CA LEU A 107 21.16 -6.74 -5.04
C LEU A 107 21.10 -8.20 -4.58
N ASN A 108 21.88 -8.55 -3.56
CA ASN A 108 21.73 -9.83 -2.85
C ASN A 108 21.05 -9.59 -1.49
N LEU A 109 19.72 -9.69 -1.49
CA LEU A 109 18.91 -9.62 -0.28
C LEU A 109 18.70 -11.01 0.37
N ALA A 110 19.22 -12.09 -0.23
CA ALA A 110 18.92 -13.46 0.20
C ALA A 110 19.64 -13.91 1.50
N GLY A 111 20.45 -13.04 2.10
CA GLY A 111 21.20 -13.31 3.33
C GLY A 111 20.58 -12.74 4.61
N TYR A 112 19.40 -12.13 4.53
CA TYR A 112 18.76 -11.43 5.65
C TYR A 112 17.29 -11.79 5.81
#